data_AF-A0A7G7MMY8-F1
#
_entry.id   AF-A0A7G7MMY8-F1
#
_cell.length_a   1.000
_cell.length_b   1.000
_cell.length_c   1.000
_cell.angle_alpha   90.00
_cell.angle_beta   90.00
_cell.angle_gamma   90.00
#
_symmetry.space_group_name_H-M   'P 1'
#
loop_
_entity.id
_entity.type
_entity.pdbx_description
1 polymer ?
#
loop_
_entity_poly.entity_id
_entity_poly.type
_entity_poly.pdbx_seq_one_letter_code
_entity_poly.pdbx_strand_id
1 'polypeptide(L)'
;MDVGPGSAHARVAAGEDAEDLLVFVDRLAAAAQDEPTTARAREQIGAVVRAGSTPPGLRRLAEALAASVAEVPPAQRHPADDPTSVVPAMRSTALVVLDEAGPAEVATAVSALVADGRRVVVTAETDAELDEVRIGVATGRTVDALPDIPHAELRELRRLLATSTAAARARAGQDLPAADALPSADEVRRLCEQALRSGRPDDEVTVVPALLARVEPDRREAVTSIARCVTARLDALGSRRQFPWEWELLGHLIHTRHRATFDRTQEDVAQAATIVHARRNAPPVTFQGPLSSDAVDLLCNYYEFLESGGRTRAYFRPTVQRDVQPVLRRIRVADREPVTAPDVLRVLDHLELTERMGRIVAGCTEMGVPAPRGPGDLSALAERLVLVANAARSVGALRHDVLFLATDSPLSVPDVDSAARVSAAILDYAENGSAAEAEHRLGLLADQLADRAAVTVTAPEHRRAVDALRRYDADAYEEAVDALGAARRELRDEVRRTTLLRRLRATAPALAAAWDELHERDSGSYGLACFTRSDVLLGTLPAPDSADVVVVVGAAQLGVERLLLTAVAPRMIAVVAPDEQPEGSPSLLSVLQRAAALVIRGRTTDSGPTARVVQFNPAARAAGAVSAVGQAGA
;
A
#
# COMPACT_ATOMS: atom_id res chain seq x y z
N MET A 1 53.56 20.97 21.63
CA MET A 1 52.97 20.16 20.54
C MET A 1 51.81 20.93 19.95
N ASP A 2 51.81 21.13 18.63
CA ASP A 2 50.72 21.81 17.93
C ASP A 2 49.67 20.77 17.49
N VAL A 3 48.60 20.65 18.26
CA VAL A 3 47.57 19.61 18.11
C VAL A 3 46.35 20.15 17.34
N GLY A 4 46.59 20.88 16.25
CA GLY A 4 45.55 21.37 15.34
C GLY A 4 45.66 20.71 13.95
N PRO A 5 44.57 20.28 13.32
CA PRO A 5 44.63 19.87 11.91
C PRO A 5 45.13 21.06 11.08
N GLY A 6 46.05 20.80 10.16
CA GLY A 6 46.66 21.83 9.33
C GLY A 6 45.59 22.50 8.46
N SER A 7 45.48 23.82 8.54
CA SER A 7 44.49 24.60 7.80
C SER A 7 44.76 24.60 6.30
N ALA A 8 43.82 24.06 5.51
CA ALA A 8 43.56 24.49 4.13
C ALA A 8 42.11 24.15 3.73
N HIS A 9 41.40 25.16 3.25
CA HIS A 9 39.97 25.09 2.90
C HIS A 9 39.66 24.22 1.66
N ALA A 10 38.50 23.56 1.74
CA ALA A 10 37.56 23.18 0.66
C ALA A 10 37.63 21.78 0.01
N ARG A 11 37.05 20.80 0.73
CA ARG A 11 36.07 19.76 0.31
C ARG A 11 36.35 18.87 -0.92
N VAL A 12 36.65 17.58 -0.67
CA VAL A 12 36.03 16.42 -1.34
C VAL A 12 35.64 15.30 -0.33
N ALA A 13 34.32 15.08 -0.28
CA ALA A 13 33.51 14.07 0.41
C ALA A 13 34.16 12.80 1.03
N ALA A 14 33.99 12.66 2.36
CA ALA A 14 34.06 11.46 3.22
C ALA A 14 35.39 10.68 3.30
N GLY A 15 36.21 10.67 2.25
CA GLY A 15 37.54 10.04 2.24
C GLY A 15 38.60 10.89 2.90
N GLU A 16 38.64 12.20 2.60
CA GLU A 16 39.59 13.16 3.21
C GLU A 16 39.34 13.33 4.71
N ASP A 17 38.07 13.40 5.14
CA ASP A 17 37.69 13.50 6.55
C ASP A 17 38.15 12.29 7.38
N ALA A 18 38.23 11.10 6.76
CA ALA A 18 38.69 9.88 7.42
C ALA A 18 40.22 9.85 7.57
N GLU A 19 40.97 10.29 6.55
CA GLU A 19 42.43 10.41 6.62
C GLU A 19 42.86 11.46 7.64
N ASP A 20 42.20 12.62 7.68
CA ASP A 20 42.46 13.68 8.67
C ASP A 20 42.18 13.19 10.09
N LEU A 21 41.12 12.41 10.28
CA LEU A 21 40.79 11.81 11.57
C LEU A 21 41.84 10.76 12.01
N LEU A 22 42.37 9.97 11.08
CA LEU A 22 43.46 9.02 11.36
C LEU A 22 44.74 9.76 11.78
N VAL A 23 45.11 10.83 11.09
CA VAL A 23 46.26 11.68 11.45
C VAL A 23 46.05 12.31 12.83
N PHE A 24 44.84 12.76 13.14
CA PHE A 24 44.50 13.29 14.46
C PHE A 24 44.65 12.23 15.55
N VAL A 25 44.16 11.01 15.33
CA VAL A 25 44.31 9.87 16.26
C VAL A 25 45.78 9.51 16.47
N ASP A 26 46.60 9.49 15.41
CA ASP A 26 48.04 9.24 15.50
C ASP A 26 48.75 10.33 16.33
N ARG A 27 48.34 11.60 16.22
CA ARG A 27 48.89 12.70 17.03
C ARG A 27 48.53 12.60 18.50
N LEU A 28 47.31 12.17 18.82
CA LEU A 28 46.90 11.92 20.21
C LEU A 28 47.70 10.76 20.82
N ALA A 29 47.93 9.69 20.06
CA ALA A 29 48.67 8.52 20.51
C ALA A 29 50.19 8.77 20.64
N ALA A 30 50.75 9.71 19.88
CA ALA A 30 52.19 10.02 19.90
C ALA A 30 52.72 10.53 21.25
N ALA A 31 51.84 11.00 22.13
CA ALA A 31 52.20 11.48 23.47
C ALA A 31 52.59 10.35 24.45
N ALA A 32 52.13 9.12 24.23
CA ALA A 32 52.27 8.00 25.17
C ALA A 32 53.35 6.99 24.73
N GLN A 33 54.55 7.47 24.41
CA GLN A 33 55.66 6.69 23.81
C GLN A 33 55.71 5.23 24.33
N ASP A 34 55.48 4.28 23.41
CA ASP A 34 55.54 2.81 23.60
C ASP A 34 54.55 2.14 24.59
N GLU A 35 53.45 2.81 24.98
CA GLU A 35 52.41 2.15 25.80
C GLU A 35 51.57 1.16 24.95
N PRO A 36 51.53 -0.15 25.28
CA PRO A 36 50.89 -1.16 24.45
C PRO A 36 49.36 -1.03 24.37
N THR A 37 48.72 -0.51 25.41
CA THR A 37 47.28 -0.23 25.49
C THR A 37 46.89 0.89 24.52
N THR A 38 47.64 1.98 24.51
CA THR A 38 47.43 3.12 23.62
C THR A 38 47.68 2.74 22.15
N ALA A 39 48.71 1.94 21.88
CA ALA A 39 48.98 1.40 20.54
C ALA A 39 47.82 0.53 20.01
N ARG A 40 47.24 -0.32 20.87
CA ARG A 40 46.09 -1.17 20.55
C ARG A 40 44.82 -0.35 20.30
N ALA A 41 44.55 0.65 21.15
CA ALA A 41 43.42 1.57 20.96
C ALA A 41 43.52 2.30 19.61
N ARG A 42 44.70 2.81 19.28
CA ARG A 42 44.99 3.46 17.99
C ARG A 42 44.71 2.54 16.80
N GLU A 43 45.16 1.28 16.87
CA GLU A 43 44.92 0.29 15.82
C GLU A 43 43.43 -0.02 15.65
N GLN A 44 42.70 -0.22 16.77
CA GLN A 44 41.26 -0.50 16.77
C GLN A 44 40.45 0.69 16.21
N ILE A 45 40.74 1.92 16.63
CA ILE A 45 40.10 3.13 16.10
C ILE A 45 40.37 3.24 14.60
N GLY A 46 41.63 3.02 14.19
CA GLY A 46 42.02 3.07 12.79
C GLY A 46 41.29 2.03 11.94
N ALA A 47 41.08 0.82 12.47
CA ALA A 47 40.31 -0.23 11.79
C ALA A 47 38.83 0.17 11.62
N VAL A 48 38.22 0.76 12.64
CA VAL A 48 36.82 1.25 12.61
C VAL A 48 36.64 2.36 11.59
N VAL A 49 37.56 3.35 11.56
CA VAL A 49 37.54 4.46 10.60
C VAL A 49 37.74 3.97 9.16
N ARG A 50 38.70 3.05 8.93
CA ARG A 50 38.92 2.43 7.61
C ARG A 50 37.74 1.57 7.15
N ALA A 51 36.97 1.02 8.07
CA ALA A 51 35.73 0.30 7.76
C ALA A 51 34.54 1.23 7.44
N GLY A 52 34.75 2.55 7.41
CA GLY A 52 33.73 3.56 7.05
C GLY A 52 32.87 4.04 8.21
N SER A 53 33.22 3.72 9.46
CA SER A 53 32.52 4.20 10.66
C SER A 53 33.39 5.20 11.41
N THR A 54 32.91 6.43 11.61
CA THR A 54 33.64 7.47 12.36
C THR A 54 33.12 7.57 13.78
N PRO A 55 33.96 7.34 14.82
CA PRO A 55 33.53 7.51 16.20
C PRO A 55 33.12 8.97 16.45
N PRO A 56 31.87 9.24 16.85
CA PRO A 56 31.34 10.60 16.87
C PRO A 56 31.97 11.49 17.93
N GLY A 57 32.47 10.91 19.04
CA GLY A 57 33.19 11.68 20.06
C GLY A 57 34.54 12.19 19.55
N LEU A 58 35.30 11.36 18.85
CA LEU A 58 36.57 11.77 18.21
C LEU A 58 36.36 12.85 17.17
N ARG A 59 35.34 12.70 16.30
CA ARG A 59 34.99 13.72 15.31
C ARG A 59 34.66 15.06 15.98
N ARG A 60 33.83 15.05 17.03
CA ARG A 60 33.45 16.26 17.78
C ARG A 60 34.64 16.92 18.47
N LEU A 61 35.57 16.12 19.00
CA LEU A 61 36.82 16.64 19.58
C LEU A 61 37.69 17.31 18.52
N ALA A 62 37.89 16.66 17.36
CA ALA A 62 38.66 17.21 16.25
C ALA A 62 38.03 18.51 15.71
N GLU A 63 36.70 18.55 15.55
CA GLU A 63 35.95 19.75 15.15
C GLU A 63 36.10 20.89 16.16
N ALA A 64 35.98 20.60 17.46
CA ALA A 64 36.11 21.59 18.52
C ALA A 64 37.52 22.20 18.57
N LEU A 65 38.56 21.38 18.34
CA LEU A 65 39.95 21.84 18.27
C LEU A 65 40.26 22.59 16.97
N ALA A 66 39.68 22.19 15.84
CA ALA A 66 39.82 22.93 14.58
C ALA A 66 39.15 24.31 14.67
N ALA A 67 37.98 24.39 15.29
CA ALA A 67 37.25 25.65 15.49
C ALA A 67 38.02 26.62 16.41
N SER A 68 38.74 26.12 17.42
CA SER A 68 39.51 26.97 18.33
C SER A 68 40.82 27.52 17.76
N VAL A 69 41.25 27.03 16.59
CA VAL A 69 42.41 27.55 15.84
C VAL A 69 42.01 28.70 14.91
N ALA A 70 40.73 28.79 14.52
CA ALA A 70 40.23 29.77 13.54
C ALA A 70 39.73 31.10 14.16
N GLU A 71 39.47 31.15 15.47
CA GLU A 71 38.99 32.34 16.19
C GLU A 71 39.81 32.58 17.49
N VAL A 72 39.82 33.81 18.00
CA VAL A 72 40.32 34.17 19.36
C VAL A 72 39.84 33.12 20.36
N PRO A 73 40.68 32.63 21.31
CA PRO A 73 40.34 31.51 22.17
C PRO A 73 38.93 31.70 22.74
N PRO A 74 37.97 30.82 22.39
CA PRO A 74 36.58 31.02 22.74
C PRO A 74 36.44 31.11 24.26
N ALA A 75 35.67 32.11 24.72
CA ALA A 75 35.43 32.32 26.15
C ALA A 75 34.87 31.04 26.78
N GLN A 76 35.50 30.60 27.87
CA GLN A 76 35.02 29.46 28.65
C GLN A 76 33.55 29.66 29.02
N ARG A 77 32.70 28.71 28.64
CA ARG A 77 31.28 28.74 28.97
C ARG A 77 31.14 28.26 30.41
N HIS A 78 30.63 29.12 31.28
CA HIS A 78 30.37 28.83 32.68
C HIS A 78 28.84 28.71 32.89
N PRO A 79 28.29 27.53 33.17
CA PRO A 79 26.94 27.38 33.70
C PRO A 79 26.93 27.59 35.23
N ALA A 80 25.74 27.68 35.82
CA ALA A 80 25.54 27.87 37.26
C ALA A 80 26.20 26.74 38.09
N ASP A 81 26.62 27.08 39.32
CA ASP A 81 27.38 26.27 40.30
C ASP A 81 26.65 25.02 40.86
N ASP A 82 25.83 24.33 40.06
CA ASP A 82 25.03 23.19 40.52
C ASP A 82 25.40 21.89 39.79
N PRO A 83 25.87 20.83 40.49
CA PRO A 83 26.08 19.51 39.89
C PRO A 83 24.80 18.86 39.33
N THR A 84 23.59 19.35 39.68
CA THR A 84 22.35 18.93 38.98
C THR A 84 22.25 19.48 37.54
N SER A 85 23.08 20.46 37.17
CA SER A 85 23.15 21.06 35.83
C SER A 85 23.86 20.20 34.78
N VAL A 86 24.50 19.08 35.19
CA VAL A 86 25.24 18.18 34.30
C VAL A 86 24.34 17.55 33.23
N VAL A 87 23.11 17.17 33.57
CA VAL A 87 22.16 16.58 32.61
C VAL A 87 21.76 17.61 31.53
N PRO A 88 21.30 18.83 31.86
CA PRO A 88 21.11 19.91 30.89
C PRO A 88 22.35 20.20 30.04
N ALA A 89 23.53 20.31 30.67
CA ALA A 89 24.79 20.59 29.99
C ALA A 89 25.15 19.52 28.95
N MET A 90 24.99 18.24 29.29
CA MET A 90 25.20 17.13 28.38
C MET A 90 24.21 17.11 27.22
N ARG A 91 23.02 17.70 27.35
CA ARG A 91 22.09 17.80 26.22
C ARG A 91 22.59 18.77 25.16
N SER A 92 23.25 19.86 25.55
CA SER A 92 23.72 20.93 24.65
C SER A 92 25.19 20.82 24.23
N THR A 93 26.01 20.05 24.95
CA THR A 93 27.47 20.10 24.78
C THR A 93 28.08 18.70 24.83
N ALA A 94 29.14 18.48 24.04
CA ALA A 94 29.83 17.18 23.94
C ALA A 94 31.01 17.04 24.90
N LEU A 95 31.68 18.13 25.26
CA LEU A 95 32.84 18.16 26.14
C LEU A 95 32.52 19.05 27.36
N VAL A 96 32.62 18.49 28.56
CA VAL A 96 32.40 19.19 29.82
C VAL A 96 33.56 18.94 30.78
N VAL A 97 33.91 19.94 31.57
CA VAL A 97 34.86 19.84 32.68
C VAL A 97 34.07 20.05 33.98
N LEU A 98 34.17 19.10 34.91
CA LEU A 98 33.76 19.28 36.31
C LEU A 98 35.01 19.70 37.08
N ASP A 99 35.08 20.98 37.41
CA ASP A 99 36.22 21.60 38.09
C ASP A 99 35.97 21.63 39.60
N GLU A 100 37.01 21.45 40.42
CA GLU A 100 36.93 21.38 41.90
C GLU A 100 35.90 20.34 42.42
N ALA A 101 35.69 19.23 41.70
CA ALA A 101 34.64 18.26 42.01
C ALA A 101 35.18 17.02 42.76
N GLY A 102 34.73 16.83 44.00
CA GLY A 102 35.09 15.65 44.81
C GLY A 102 34.30 14.38 44.45
N PRO A 103 34.70 13.20 44.97
CA PRO A 103 34.07 11.91 44.61
C PRO A 103 32.55 11.85 44.81
N ALA A 104 32.02 12.49 45.86
CA ALA A 104 30.59 12.55 46.14
C ALA A 104 29.80 13.38 45.09
N GLU A 105 30.41 14.43 44.55
CA GLU A 105 29.79 15.27 43.52
C GLU A 105 29.77 14.57 42.17
N VAL A 106 30.88 13.88 41.84
CA VAL A 106 30.96 13.01 40.68
C VAL A 106 29.90 11.91 40.76
N ALA A 107 29.76 11.27 41.92
CA ALA A 107 28.75 10.24 42.12
C ALA A 107 27.31 10.78 41.98
N THR A 108 27.07 12.01 42.42
CA THR A 108 25.79 12.70 42.23
C THR A 108 25.51 12.97 40.75
N ALA A 109 26.50 13.46 40.01
CA ALA A 109 26.40 13.71 38.57
C ALA A 109 26.17 12.41 37.78
N VAL A 110 26.90 11.34 38.09
CA VAL A 110 26.73 10.01 37.50
C VAL A 110 25.33 9.48 37.79
N SER A 111 24.86 9.59 39.03
CA SER A 111 23.51 9.15 39.42
C SER A 111 22.42 9.93 38.66
N ALA A 112 22.59 11.24 38.47
CA ALA A 112 21.67 12.07 37.69
C ALA A 112 21.65 11.67 36.21
N LEU A 113 22.80 11.36 35.60
CA LEU A 113 22.89 10.88 34.22
C LEU A 113 22.26 9.49 34.05
N VAL A 114 22.47 8.58 35.00
CA VAL A 114 21.83 7.26 35.01
C VAL A 114 20.31 7.39 35.17
N ALA A 115 19.84 8.33 35.99
CA ALA A 115 18.43 8.67 36.12
C ALA A 115 17.83 9.34 34.86
N ASP A 116 18.62 10.07 34.06
CA ASP A 116 18.23 10.52 32.70
C ASP A 116 18.23 9.36 31.68
N GLY A 117 18.59 8.14 32.10
CA GLY A 117 18.65 6.96 31.24
C GLY A 117 19.95 6.86 30.44
N ARG A 118 21.03 7.55 30.81
CA ARG A 118 22.31 7.47 30.10
C ARG A 118 23.08 6.20 30.45
N ARG A 119 23.89 5.75 29.51
CA ARG A 119 24.95 4.76 29.73
C ARG A 119 26.24 5.53 29.98
N VAL A 120 26.67 5.51 31.23
CA VAL A 120 27.83 6.26 31.70
C VAL A 120 28.98 5.29 31.90
N VAL A 121 30.14 5.56 31.34
CA VAL A 121 31.38 4.85 31.68
C VAL A 121 32.20 5.79 32.55
N VAL A 122 32.44 5.42 33.79
CA VAL A 122 33.30 6.14 34.73
C VAL A 122 34.67 5.46 34.73
N THR A 123 35.70 6.26 34.50
CA THR A 123 37.07 5.78 34.36
C THR A 123 38.04 6.67 35.12
N ALA A 124 39.06 6.06 35.70
CA ALA A 124 40.12 6.70 36.48
C ALA A 124 41.43 5.95 36.25
N GLU A 125 42.53 6.41 36.82
CA GLU A 125 43.81 5.70 36.72
C GLU A 125 43.86 4.52 37.67
N THR A 126 43.29 4.66 38.87
CA THR A 126 43.33 3.64 39.92
C THR A 126 41.95 3.09 40.27
N ASP A 127 41.90 1.85 40.77
CA ASP A 127 40.65 1.25 41.27
C ASP A 127 40.12 1.96 42.53
N ALA A 128 41.02 2.54 43.35
CA ALA A 128 40.66 3.26 44.57
C ALA A 128 39.81 4.52 44.26
N GLU A 129 40.20 5.31 43.28
CA GLU A 129 39.43 6.49 42.83
C GLU A 129 38.04 6.08 42.30
N LEU A 130 37.97 4.95 41.59
CA LEU A 130 36.70 4.43 41.09
C LEU A 130 35.79 3.95 42.22
N ASP A 131 36.35 3.29 43.23
CA ASP A 131 35.60 2.79 44.38
C ASP A 131 35.01 3.94 45.22
N GLU A 132 35.75 5.04 45.40
CA GLU A 132 35.26 6.22 46.11
C GLU A 132 34.03 6.84 45.42
N VAL A 133 34.06 6.95 44.08
CA VAL A 133 32.90 7.42 43.31
C VAL A 133 31.77 6.39 43.35
N ARG A 134 32.09 5.10 43.23
CA ARG A 134 31.11 3.99 43.20
C ARG A 134 30.25 3.95 44.46
N ILE A 135 30.82 4.21 45.64
CA ILE A 135 30.10 4.22 46.92
C ILE A 135 28.93 5.22 46.91
N GLY A 136 29.08 6.34 46.21
CA GLY A 136 28.05 7.39 46.14
C GLY A 136 26.99 7.18 45.05
N VAL A 137 27.13 6.18 44.17
CA VAL A 137 26.19 5.95 43.05
C VAL A 137 25.07 4.99 43.47
N ALA A 138 23.83 5.32 43.08
CA ALA A 138 22.66 4.52 43.38
C ALA A 138 22.85 3.03 43.05
N THR A 139 22.55 2.18 44.02
CA THR A 139 22.82 0.74 43.97
C THR A 139 21.98 0.02 42.91
N GLY A 140 22.53 -1.07 42.35
CA GLY A 140 21.81 -1.96 41.41
C GLY A 140 21.90 -1.60 39.92
N ARG A 141 22.38 -0.40 39.54
CA ARG A 141 22.61 -0.03 38.13
C ARG A 141 24.09 0.15 37.76
N THR A 142 24.97 -0.25 38.67
CA THR A 142 26.42 -0.22 38.51
C THR A 142 26.92 -1.57 38.01
N VAL A 143 27.81 -1.56 37.02
CA VAL A 143 28.46 -2.76 36.45
C VAL A 143 29.97 -2.54 36.33
N ASP A 144 30.75 -3.62 36.40
CA ASP A 144 32.22 -3.56 36.30
C ASP A 144 32.72 -3.66 34.85
N ALA A 145 31.87 -4.15 33.96
CA ALA A 145 32.09 -4.20 32.53
C ALA A 145 30.79 -3.93 31.79
N LEU A 146 30.88 -3.40 30.57
CA LEU A 146 29.72 -3.25 29.71
C LEU A 146 29.10 -4.64 29.42
N PRO A 147 27.76 -4.77 29.44
CA PRO A 147 27.11 -6.05 29.21
C PRO A 147 27.50 -6.65 27.85
N ASP A 148 27.70 -7.98 27.81
CA ASP A 148 28.00 -8.75 26.60
C ASP A 148 26.74 -8.97 25.73
N ILE A 149 25.98 -7.89 25.52
CA ILE A 149 24.81 -7.83 24.65
C ILE A 149 25.10 -6.78 23.59
N PRO A 150 24.91 -7.10 22.29
CA PRO A 150 25.01 -6.12 21.23
C PRO A 150 24.21 -4.87 21.55
N HIS A 151 24.82 -3.73 21.32
CA HIS A 151 24.25 -2.45 21.71
C HIS A 151 22.88 -2.15 21.12
N ALA A 152 22.66 -2.59 19.87
CA ALA A 152 21.37 -2.49 19.21
C ALA A 152 20.28 -3.23 20.00
N GLU A 153 20.58 -4.42 20.52
CA GLU A 153 19.67 -5.21 21.33
C GLU A 153 19.46 -4.59 22.73
N LEU A 154 20.49 -3.97 23.32
CA LEU A 154 20.34 -3.26 24.59
C LEU A 154 19.44 -2.02 24.43
N ARG A 155 19.58 -1.27 23.34
CA ARG A 155 18.67 -0.16 23.01
C ARG A 155 17.25 -0.66 22.74
N GLU A 156 17.11 -1.77 22.03
CA GLU A 156 15.84 -2.43 21.77
C GLU A 156 15.15 -2.82 23.10
N LEU A 157 15.87 -3.47 24.01
CA LEU A 157 15.37 -3.84 25.34
C LEU A 157 14.89 -2.61 26.12
N ARG A 158 15.69 -1.54 26.16
CA ARG A 158 15.31 -0.30 26.84
C ARG A 158 14.06 0.33 26.25
N ARG A 159 13.93 0.34 24.92
CA ARG A 159 12.71 0.81 24.24
C ARG A 159 11.51 -0.05 24.63
N LEU A 160 11.64 -1.38 24.56
CA LEU A 160 10.57 -2.32 24.89
C LEU A 160 10.13 -2.22 26.35
N LEU A 161 11.06 -2.02 27.29
CA LEU A 161 10.72 -1.78 28.70
C LEU A 161 9.98 -0.45 28.90
N ALA A 162 10.37 0.60 28.16
CA ALA A 162 9.72 1.92 28.24
C ALA A 162 8.33 1.97 27.57
N THR A 163 8.09 1.16 26.54
CA THR A 163 6.82 1.17 25.79
C THR A 163 5.87 0.04 26.19
N SER A 164 6.31 -0.94 26.97
CA SER A 164 5.46 -2.05 27.39
C SER A 164 4.40 -1.55 28.38
N THR A 165 3.14 -1.91 28.12
CA THR A 165 1.98 -1.53 28.93
C THR A 165 1.47 -2.73 29.74
N ALA A 166 0.67 -2.49 30.77
CA ALA A 166 0.01 -3.57 31.51
C ALA A 166 -0.86 -4.46 30.60
N ALA A 167 -1.50 -3.87 29.59
CA ALA A 167 -2.29 -4.61 28.61
C ALA A 167 -1.42 -5.53 27.74
N ALA A 168 -0.27 -5.04 27.26
CA ALA A 168 0.70 -5.83 26.49
C ALA A 168 1.23 -7.02 27.31
N ARG A 169 1.52 -6.82 28.61
CA ARG A 169 1.96 -7.89 29.51
C ARG A 169 0.92 -8.99 29.70
N ALA A 170 -0.36 -8.63 29.79
CA ALA A 170 -1.45 -9.60 29.91
C ALA A 170 -1.65 -10.46 28.65
N ARG A 171 -1.06 -10.08 27.50
CA ARG A 171 -1.16 -10.84 26.24
C ARG A 171 -0.42 -12.17 26.26
N ALA A 172 0.60 -12.33 27.11
CA ALA A 172 1.42 -13.55 27.14
C ALA A 172 0.61 -14.83 27.46
N GLY A 173 -0.55 -14.67 28.12
CA GLY A 173 -1.49 -15.75 28.39
C GLY A 173 -2.71 -15.77 27.46
N GLN A 174 -2.70 -15.04 26.33
CA GLN A 174 -3.80 -15.01 25.37
C GLN A 174 -3.47 -15.80 24.11
N ASP A 175 -4.48 -16.44 23.53
CA ASP A 175 -4.36 -17.11 22.24
C ASP A 175 -4.77 -16.13 21.13
N LEU A 176 -3.85 -15.88 20.20
CA LEU A 176 -4.03 -14.95 19.09
C LEU A 176 -3.89 -15.76 17.80
N PRO A 177 -4.97 -15.97 17.01
CA PRO A 177 -4.89 -16.74 15.78
C PRO A 177 -3.89 -16.10 14.83
N ALA A 178 -3.30 -16.86 13.92
CA ALA A 178 -2.40 -16.32 12.89
C ALA A 178 -3.16 -15.45 11.87
N ALA A 179 -2.45 -14.59 11.14
CA ALA A 179 -3.08 -13.62 10.23
C ALA A 179 -3.70 -14.31 8.99
N ASP A 180 -3.07 -15.37 8.50
CA ASP A 180 -3.51 -16.24 7.41
C ASP A 180 -4.75 -17.07 7.77
N ALA A 181 -5.01 -17.30 9.06
CA ALA A 181 -6.21 -17.98 9.52
C ALA A 181 -7.47 -17.10 9.45
N LEU A 182 -7.32 -15.77 9.36
CA LEU A 182 -8.45 -14.85 9.31
C LEU A 182 -9.01 -14.75 7.87
N PRO A 183 -10.34 -14.77 7.70
CA PRO A 183 -10.98 -14.38 6.45
C PRO A 183 -10.51 -13.00 5.97
N SER A 184 -10.47 -12.80 4.66
CA SER A 184 -10.08 -11.49 4.12
C SER A 184 -11.18 -10.45 4.39
N ALA A 185 -10.79 -9.24 4.77
CA ALA A 185 -11.75 -8.15 5.02
C ALA A 185 -12.59 -7.83 3.78
N ASP A 186 -12.01 -7.92 2.58
CA ASP A 186 -12.73 -7.69 1.31
C ASP A 186 -13.73 -8.81 0.97
N GLU A 187 -13.46 -10.06 1.34
CA GLU A 187 -14.46 -11.14 1.23
C GLU A 187 -15.62 -10.90 2.20
N VAL A 188 -15.32 -10.58 3.46
CA VAL A 188 -16.34 -10.31 4.48
C VAL A 188 -17.19 -9.10 4.10
N ARG A 189 -16.58 -8.01 3.62
CA ARG A 189 -17.31 -6.81 3.18
C ARG A 189 -18.29 -7.12 2.04
N ARG A 190 -17.83 -7.84 1.00
CA ARG A 190 -18.70 -8.27 -0.10
C ARG A 190 -19.87 -9.14 0.37
N LEU A 191 -19.61 -10.09 1.27
CA LEU A 191 -20.65 -10.95 1.84
C LEU A 191 -21.64 -10.16 2.71
N CYS A 192 -21.17 -9.21 3.52
CA CYS A 192 -22.06 -8.36 4.32
C CYS A 192 -22.94 -7.47 3.43
N GLU A 193 -22.37 -6.85 2.40
CA GLU A 193 -23.14 -6.07 1.42
C GLU A 193 -24.19 -6.95 0.73
N GLN A 194 -23.84 -8.18 0.36
CA GLN A 194 -24.75 -9.14 -0.27
C GLN A 194 -25.88 -9.56 0.67
N ALA A 195 -25.60 -9.81 1.96
CA ALA A 195 -26.61 -10.13 2.98
C ALA A 195 -27.60 -8.96 3.21
N LEU A 196 -27.09 -7.73 3.21
CA LEU A 196 -27.88 -6.51 3.44
C LEU A 196 -28.76 -6.12 2.24
N ARG A 197 -28.52 -6.66 1.03
CA ARG A 197 -29.30 -6.37 -0.20
C ARG A 197 -30.71 -6.97 -0.23
N SER A 198 -31.18 -7.60 0.86
CA SER A 198 -32.51 -8.21 0.96
C SER A 198 -33.65 -7.24 0.60
N GLY A 199 -34.22 -7.40 -0.59
CA GLY A 199 -35.40 -6.67 -1.06
C GLY A 199 -36.70 -7.12 -0.39
N ARG A 200 -37.74 -6.26 -0.43
CA ARG A 200 -39.09 -6.58 0.09
C ARG A 200 -39.66 -7.84 -0.61
N PRO A 201 -40.33 -8.76 0.11
CA PRO A 201 -40.61 -10.12 -0.35
C PRO A 201 -41.74 -10.29 -1.39
N ASP A 202 -42.28 -9.21 -1.97
CA ASP A 202 -43.51 -9.28 -2.79
C ASP A 202 -43.29 -9.10 -4.31
N ASP A 203 -42.06 -8.94 -4.79
CA ASP A 203 -41.78 -8.79 -6.24
C ASP A 203 -41.23 -10.08 -6.85
N GLU A 204 -41.60 -10.40 -8.10
CA GLU A 204 -41.08 -11.57 -8.86
C GLU A 204 -39.54 -11.61 -8.83
N VAL A 205 -38.90 -10.44 -8.80
CA VAL A 205 -37.45 -10.21 -8.71
C VAL A 205 -36.84 -10.76 -7.42
N THR A 206 -37.56 -10.73 -6.29
CA THR A 206 -37.06 -11.19 -4.98
C THR A 206 -37.13 -12.72 -4.84
N VAL A 207 -38.02 -13.39 -5.58
CA VAL A 207 -38.20 -14.84 -5.53
C VAL A 207 -37.16 -15.58 -6.37
N VAL A 208 -36.65 -14.97 -7.44
CA VAL A 208 -35.65 -15.56 -8.35
C VAL A 208 -34.38 -16.02 -7.61
N PRO A 209 -33.69 -15.19 -6.78
CA PRO A 209 -32.48 -15.62 -6.08
C PRO A 209 -32.69 -16.83 -5.16
N ALA A 210 -33.80 -16.85 -4.43
CA ALA A 210 -34.12 -17.93 -3.49
C ALA A 210 -34.42 -19.26 -4.20
N LEU A 211 -35.04 -19.20 -5.38
CA LEU A 211 -35.26 -20.39 -6.22
C LEU A 211 -33.95 -20.87 -6.83
N LEU A 212 -33.14 -19.97 -7.41
CA LEU A 212 -31.88 -20.34 -8.05
C LEU A 212 -30.85 -20.92 -7.07
N ALA A 213 -30.85 -20.47 -5.81
CA ALA A 213 -30.02 -21.04 -4.74
C ALA A 213 -30.27 -22.54 -4.50
N ARG A 214 -31.50 -23.02 -4.76
CA ARG A 214 -31.90 -24.43 -4.59
C ARG A 214 -31.73 -25.27 -5.86
N VAL A 215 -31.39 -24.64 -6.97
CA VAL A 215 -31.24 -25.30 -8.28
C VAL A 215 -29.79 -25.74 -8.48
N GLU A 216 -29.63 -26.94 -9.04
CA GLU A 216 -28.33 -27.52 -9.43
C GLU A 216 -27.52 -26.59 -10.33
N PRO A 217 -26.17 -26.58 -10.23
CA PRO A 217 -25.30 -25.61 -10.90
C PRO A 217 -25.42 -25.67 -12.43
N ASP A 218 -25.47 -26.86 -13.03
CA ASP A 218 -25.60 -27.03 -14.49
C ASP A 218 -26.90 -26.40 -15.02
N ARG A 219 -27.99 -26.57 -14.27
CA ARG A 219 -29.29 -26.02 -14.63
C ARG A 219 -29.35 -24.51 -14.43
N ARG A 220 -28.68 -24.01 -13.38
CA ARG A 220 -28.51 -22.58 -13.12
C ARG A 220 -27.70 -21.90 -14.24
N GLU A 221 -26.65 -22.53 -14.73
CA GLU A 221 -25.86 -22.01 -15.85
C GLU A 221 -26.69 -21.95 -17.15
N ALA A 222 -27.47 -23.01 -17.44
CA ALA A 222 -28.37 -23.03 -18.61
C ALA A 222 -29.37 -21.87 -18.59
N VAL A 223 -30.02 -21.63 -17.45
CA VAL A 223 -30.98 -20.54 -17.27
C VAL A 223 -30.30 -19.16 -17.35
N THR A 224 -29.09 -19.03 -16.81
CA THR A 224 -28.28 -17.81 -16.93
C THR A 224 -27.92 -17.51 -18.39
N SER A 225 -27.56 -18.54 -19.18
CA SER A 225 -27.27 -18.40 -20.61
C SER A 225 -28.48 -17.88 -21.40
N ILE A 226 -29.67 -18.38 -21.07
CA ILE A 226 -30.93 -17.93 -21.68
C ILE A 226 -31.25 -16.49 -21.28
N ALA A 227 -31.09 -16.14 -19.99
CA ALA A 227 -31.27 -14.76 -19.53
C ALA A 227 -30.32 -13.79 -20.26
N ARG A 228 -29.04 -14.14 -20.44
CA ARG A 228 -28.09 -13.34 -21.26
C ARG A 228 -28.59 -13.19 -22.69
N CYS A 229 -29.10 -14.26 -23.29
CA CYS A 229 -29.67 -14.20 -24.64
C CYS A 229 -30.88 -13.27 -24.70
N VAL A 230 -31.82 -13.35 -23.74
CA VAL A 230 -33.00 -12.49 -23.70
C VAL A 230 -32.58 -11.03 -23.61
N THR A 231 -31.74 -10.65 -22.64
CA THR A 231 -31.25 -9.28 -22.50
C THR A 231 -30.60 -8.79 -23.79
N ALA A 232 -29.67 -9.55 -24.36
CA ALA A 232 -29.00 -9.18 -25.60
C ALA A 232 -29.96 -9.03 -26.80
N ARG A 233 -31.01 -9.87 -26.90
CA ARG A 233 -32.00 -9.76 -27.98
C ARG A 233 -32.99 -8.62 -27.79
N LEU A 234 -33.38 -8.32 -26.55
CA LEU A 234 -34.23 -7.16 -26.24
C LEU A 234 -33.46 -5.85 -26.47
N ASP A 235 -32.19 -5.79 -26.09
CA ASP A 235 -31.33 -4.62 -26.34
C ASP A 235 -31.13 -4.36 -27.84
N ALA A 236 -31.02 -5.43 -28.65
CA ALA A 236 -30.87 -5.32 -30.10
C ALA A 236 -32.11 -4.74 -30.82
N LEU A 237 -33.31 -4.84 -30.23
CA LEU A 237 -34.51 -4.18 -30.76
C LEU A 237 -34.43 -2.64 -30.61
N GLY A 238 -33.68 -2.17 -29.61
CA GLY A 238 -33.52 -0.76 -29.29
C GLY A 238 -34.73 -0.16 -28.55
N SER A 239 -34.80 1.17 -28.50
CA SER A 239 -35.82 1.87 -27.70
C SER A 239 -37.24 1.65 -28.22
N ARG A 240 -38.18 1.36 -27.30
CA ARG A 240 -39.64 1.29 -27.56
C ARG A 240 -40.19 2.53 -28.26
N ARG A 241 -39.60 3.71 -28.02
CA ARG A 241 -40.02 4.97 -28.65
C ARG A 241 -39.60 5.06 -30.12
N GLN A 242 -38.49 4.43 -30.49
CA GLN A 242 -37.93 4.50 -31.83
C GLN A 242 -38.61 3.50 -32.78
N PHE A 243 -38.98 2.32 -32.27
CA PHE A 243 -39.56 1.23 -33.07
C PHE A 243 -40.79 0.61 -32.38
N PRO A 244 -41.90 1.36 -32.22
CA PRO A 244 -43.06 0.90 -31.44
C PRO A 244 -43.70 -0.38 -31.99
N TRP A 245 -43.75 -0.52 -33.33
CA TRP A 245 -44.36 -1.68 -34.00
C TRP A 245 -43.65 -3.01 -33.69
N GLU A 246 -42.35 -2.98 -33.41
CA GLU A 246 -41.57 -4.20 -33.13
C GLU A 246 -41.89 -4.77 -31.76
N TRP A 247 -42.06 -3.89 -30.78
CA TRP A 247 -42.42 -4.27 -29.42
C TRP A 247 -43.88 -4.76 -29.35
N GLU A 248 -44.77 -4.15 -30.13
CA GLU A 248 -46.16 -4.62 -30.26
C GLU A 248 -46.21 -6.01 -30.94
N LEU A 249 -45.49 -6.18 -32.05
CA LEU A 249 -45.38 -7.47 -32.73
C LEU A 249 -44.76 -8.55 -31.83
N LEU A 250 -43.72 -8.21 -31.06
CA LEU A 250 -43.11 -9.12 -30.08
C LEU A 250 -44.14 -9.57 -29.03
N GLY A 251 -44.93 -8.66 -28.48
CA GLY A 251 -46.00 -8.97 -27.53
C GLY A 251 -47.04 -9.93 -28.13
N HIS A 252 -47.44 -9.71 -29.38
CA HIS A 252 -48.35 -10.62 -30.10
C HIS A 252 -47.74 -12.01 -30.30
N LEU A 253 -46.46 -12.09 -30.69
CA LEU A 253 -45.78 -13.36 -30.95
C LEU A 253 -45.55 -14.20 -29.69
N ILE A 254 -45.32 -13.57 -28.53
CA ILE A 254 -45.18 -14.28 -27.23
C ILE A 254 -46.48 -15.03 -26.87
N HIS A 255 -47.63 -14.45 -27.21
CA HIS A 255 -48.95 -15.08 -27.04
C HIS A 255 -49.39 -15.87 -28.28
N THR A 256 -48.45 -16.28 -29.13
CA THR A 256 -48.66 -17.06 -30.37
C THR A 256 -49.64 -16.45 -31.37
N ARG A 257 -49.98 -15.17 -31.21
CA ARG A 257 -50.86 -14.42 -32.11
C ARG A 257 -50.11 -14.08 -33.41
N HIS A 258 -50.77 -14.21 -34.55
CA HIS A 258 -50.23 -13.96 -35.89
C HIS A 258 -49.00 -14.82 -36.29
N ARG A 259 -48.67 -15.89 -35.56
CA ARG A 259 -47.46 -16.70 -35.82
C ARG A 259 -47.34 -17.20 -37.26
N ALA A 260 -48.42 -17.80 -37.78
CA ALA A 260 -48.44 -18.33 -39.14
C ALA A 260 -48.36 -17.25 -40.22
N THR A 261 -48.88 -16.04 -39.97
CA THR A 261 -48.77 -14.89 -40.88
C THR A 261 -47.37 -14.30 -40.83
N PHE A 262 -46.77 -14.23 -39.64
CA PHE A 262 -45.40 -13.77 -39.43
C PHE A 262 -44.38 -14.66 -40.13
N ASP A 263 -44.41 -15.98 -39.91
CA ASP A 263 -43.45 -16.91 -40.49
C ASP A 263 -43.53 -16.88 -42.05
N ARG A 264 -44.74 -16.82 -42.62
CA ARG A 264 -44.95 -16.65 -44.08
C ARG A 264 -44.42 -15.31 -44.60
N THR A 265 -44.71 -14.20 -43.90
CA THR A 265 -44.26 -12.87 -44.31
C THR A 265 -42.74 -12.75 -44.22
N GLN A 266 -42.12 -13.33 -43.19
CA GLN A 266 -40.67 -13.35 -43.04
C GLN A 266 -40.01 -14.12 -44.19
N GLU A 267 -40.55 -15.29 -44.57
CA GLU A 267 -40.07 -16.06 -45.71
C GLU A 267 -40.22 -15.29 -47.03
N ASP A 268 -41.39 -14.69 -47.27
CA ASP A 268 -41.66 -13.89 -48.47
C ASP A 268 -40.74 -12.67 -48.57
N VAL A 269 -40.50 -11.96 -47.46
CA VAL A 269 -39.56 -10.82 -47.40
C VAL A 269 -38.13 -11.28 -47.68
N ALA A 270 -37.67 -12.40 -47.10
CA ALA A 270 -36.32 -12.92 -47.33
C ALA A 270 -36.10 -13.34 -48.79
N GLN A 271 -37.07 -14.03 -49.38
CA GLN A 271 -37.02 -14.44 -50.79
C GLN A 271 -37.08 -13.22 -51.72
N ALA A 272 -37.96 -12.25 -51.45
CA ALA A 272 -38.05 -11.01 -52.23
C ALA A 272 -36.77 -10.15 -52.11
N ALA A 273 -36.19 -10.04 -50.92
CA ALA A 273 -34.92 -9.33 -50.71
C ALA A 273 -33.77 -9.98 -51.49
N THR A 274 -33.75 -11.32 -51.59
CA THR A 274 -32.75 -12.07 -52.38
C THR A 274 -32.88 -11.76 -53.87
N ILE A 275 -34.13 -11.74 -54.40
CA ILE A 275 -34.41 -11.35 -55.78
C ILE A 275 -33.93 -9.91 -56.05
N VAL A 276 -34.22 -8.97 -55.14
CA VAL A 276 -33.78 -7.57 -55.27
C VAL A 276 -32.25 -7.44 -55.23
N HIS A 277 -31.58 -8.15 -54.33
CA HIS A 277 -30.13 -8.12 -54.21
C HIS A 277 -29.44 -8.65 -55.47
N ALA A 278 -29.89 -9.79 -56.01
CA ALA A 278 -29.39 -10.37 -57.25
C ALA A 278 -29.53 -9.42 -58.45
N ARG A 279 -30.46 -8.45 -58.38
CA ARG A 279 -30.84 -7.53 -59.46
C ARG A 279 -30.34 -6.10 -59.28
N ARG A 280 -29.51 -5.82 -58.27
CA ARG A 280 -29.08 -4.44 -57.93
C ARG A 280 -28.47 -3.66 -59.10
N ASN A 281 -27.83 -4.34 -60.05
CA ASN A 281 -27.20 -3.76 -61.24
C ASN A 281 -27.90 -4.13 -62.57
N ALA A 282 -29.11 -4.68 -62.49
CA ALA A 282 -29.84 -5.17 -63.64
C ALA A 282 -30.65 -4.04 -64.34
N PRO A 283 -30.71 -4.02 -65.68
CA PRO A 283 -31.55 -3.07 -66.42
C PRO A 283 -33.04 -3.14 -66.04
N PRO A 284 -33.76 -2.01 -65.95
CA PRO A 284 -35.13 -1.94 -65.46
C PRO A 284 -36.13 -2.62 -66.41
N VAL A 285 -37.19 -3.18 -65.84
CA VAL A 285 -38.33 -3.77 -66.59
C VAL A 285 -39.53 -2.84 -66.50
N THR A 286 -40.18 -2.54 -67.63
CA THR A 286 -41.41 -1.76 -67.70
C THR A 286 -42.46 -2.47 -68.55
N PHE A 287 -43.74 -2.25 -68.24
CA PHE A 287 -44.87 -2.81 -68.97
C PHE A 287 -45.68 -1.72 -69.66
N GLN A 288 -46.01 -1.96 -70.93
CA GLN A 288 -46.82 -1.10 -71.78
C GLN A 288 -48.27 -1.62 -71.81
N GLY A 289 -48.93 -1.61 -70.65
CA GLY A 289 -50.30 -2.06 -70.45
C GLY A 289 -50.43 -3.39 -69.69
N PRO A 290 -51.67 -3.80 -69.35
CA PRO A 290 -51.90 -5.02 -68.57
C PRO A 290 -51.48 -6.27 -69.36
N LEU A 291 -50.91 -7.24 -68.65
CA LEU A 291 -50.61 -8.56 -69.18
C LEU A 291 -51.88 -9.44 -69.17
N SER A 292 -51.93 -10.43 -70.04
CA SER A 292 -52.98 -11.47 -69.99
C SER A 292 -52.80 -12.38 -68.77
N SER A 293 -53.87 -13.06 -68.33
CA SER A 293 -53.82 -14.03 -67.23
C SER A 293 -52.75 -15.11 -67.45
N ASP A 294 -52.57 -15.54 -68.70
CA ASP A 294 -51.70 -16.67 -69.06
C ASP A 294 -50.26 -16.22 -69.36
N ALA A 295 -49.92 -14.95 -69.07
CA ALA A 295 -48.65 -14.36 -69.45
C ALA A 295 -47.43 -15.00 -68.76
N VAL A 296 -47.56 -15.42 -67.50
CA VAL A 296 -46.47 -16.09 -66.75
C VAL A 296 -46.15 -17.44 -67.38
N ASP A 297 -47.17 -18.26 -67.64
CA ASP A 297 -47.00 -19.58 -68.25
C ASP A 297 -46.38 -19.50 -69.66
N LEU A 298 -46.82 -18.53 -70.47
CA LEU A 298 -46.24 -18.28 -71.80
C LEU A 298 -44.77 -17.82 -71.73
N LEU A 299 -44.41 -17.02 -70.73
CA LEU A 299 -43.03 -16.56 -70.52
C LEU A 299 -42.13 -17.70 -70.00
N CYS A 300 -42.62 -18.57 -69.11
CA CYS A 300 -41.90 -19.77 -68.64
C CYS A 300 -41.61 -20.73 -69.80
N ASN A 301 -42.64 -21.07 -70.60
CA ASN A 301 -42.48 -21.93 -71.78
C ASN A 301 -41.49 -21.34 -72.80
N TYR A 302 -41.48 -20.02 -72.96
CA TYR A 302 -40.54 -19.34 -73.84
C TYR A 302 -39.11 -19.30 -73.27
N TYR A 303 -38.96 -19.12 -71.95
CA TYR A 303 -37.67 -19.21 -71.27
C TYR A 303 -37.04 -20.59 -71.44
N GLU A 304 -37.81 -21.66 -71.19
CA GLU A 304 -37.35 -23.05 -71.37
C GLU A 304 -36.96 -23.33 -72.84
N PHE A 305 -37.71 -22.79 -73.80
CA PHE A 305 -37.37 -22.88 -75.22
C PHE A 305 -36.02 -22.20 -75.54
N LEU A 306 -35.71 -21.06 -74.91
CA LEU A 306 -34.45 -20.36 -75.14
C LEU A 306 -33.27 -21.05 -74.42
N GLU A 307 -33.47 -21.55 -73.20
CA GLU A 307 -32.47 -22.33 -72.45
C GLU A 307 -32.11 -23.65 -73.15
N SER A 308 -33.08 -24.33 -73.77
CA SER A 308 -32.87 -25.54 -74.57
C SER A 308 -32.19 -25.31 -75.93
N GLY A 309 -31.69 -24.09 -76.20
CA GLY A 309 -30.94 -23.74 -77.41
C GLY A 309 -31.79 -23.20 -78.55
N GLY A 310 -33.07 -22.90 -78.30
CA GLY A 310 -33.96 -22.25 -79.27
C GLY A 310 -33.46 -20.87 -79.69
N ARG A 311 -33.55 -20.56 -80.98
CA ARG A 311 -33.14 -19.26 -81.54
C ARG A 311 -34.35 -18.42 -81.92
N THR A 312 -34.35 -17.16 -81.49
CA THR A 312 -35.34 -16.15 -81.89
C THR A 312 -35.18 -15.84 -83.38
N ARG A 313 -36.23 -16.06 -84.18
CA ARG A 313 -36.22 -15.79 -85.63
C ARG A 313 -37.15 -14.63 -85.99
N ALA A 314 -36.73 -13.78 -86.92
CA ALA A 314 -37.56 -12.68 -87.42
C ALA A 314 -38.68 -13.18 -88.36
N TYR A 315 -38.33 -14.15 -89.22
CA TYR A 315 -39.19 -14.81 -90.19
C TYR A 315 -39.33 -16.31 -89.85
N PHE A 316 -40.52 -16.90 -90.04
CA PHE A 316 -40.86 -18.28 -89.66
C PHE A 316 -40.63 -18.58 -88.16
N ARG A 317 -41.40 -17.88 -87.31
CA ARG A 317 -41.32 -18.01 -85.84
C ARG A 317 -41.82 -19.40 -85.39
N PRO A 318 -41.09 -20.09 -84.49
CA PRO A 318 -41.60 -21.27 -83.79
C PRO A 318 -42.92 -20.97 -83.05
N THR A 319 -43.77 -21.97 -82.86
CA THR A 319 -45.09 -21.83 -82.22
C THR A 319 -44.99 -21.15 -80.85
N VAL A 320 -44.04 -21.57 -80.01
CA VAL A 320 -43.77 -20.98 -78.68
C VAL A 320 -43.43 -19.48 -78.77
N GLN A 321 -42.60 -19.08 -79.75
CA GLN A 321 -42.27 -17.66 -79.97
C GLN A 321 -43.47 -16.87 -80.51
N ARG A 322 -44.32 -17.48 -81.34
CA ARG A 322 -45.52 -16.83 -81.89
C ARG A 322 -46.55 -16.54 -80.80
N ASP A 323 -46.73 -17.48 -79.88
CA ASP A 323 -47.76 -17.43 -78.85
C ASP A 323 -47.38 -16.44 -77.72
N VAL A 324 -46.09 -16.35 -77.37
CA VAL A 324 -45.60 -15.36 -76.37
C VAL A 324 -45.41 -13.95 -76.96
N GLN A 325 -45.33 -13.79 -78.28
CA GLN A 325 -45.04 -12.49 -78.92
C GLN A 325 -45.96 -11.33 -78.50
N PRO A 326 -47.29 -11.51 -78.35
CA PRO A 326 -48.17 -10.44 -77.88
C PRO A 326 -47.81 -9.95 -76.48
N VAL A 327 -47.29 -10.84 -75.62
CA VAL A 327 -46.81 -10.56 -74.26
C VAL A 327 -45.46 -9.84 -74.33
N LEU A 328 -44.49 -10.35 -75.09
CA LEU A 328 -43.16 -9.72 -75.22
C LEU A 328 -43.22 -8.29 -75.76
N ARG A 329 -44.16 -8.00 -76.69
CA ARG A 329 -44.37 -6.64 -77.22
C ARG A 329 -44.79 -5.62 -76.16
N ARG A 330 -45.41 -6.07 -75.08
CA ARG A 330 -45.84 -5.22 -73.97
C ARG A 330 -44.77 -5.04 -72.90
N ILE A 331 -43.62 -5.69 -73.03
CA ILE A 331 -42.56 -5.66 -72.02
C ILE A 331 -41.33 -4.95 -72.58
N ARG A 332 -40.68 -4.13 -71.77
CA ARG A 332 -39.41 -3.50 -72.11
C ARG A 332 -38.39 -3.74 -71.00
N VAL A 333 -37.18 -4.14 -71.38
CA VAL A 333 -36.01 -4.30 -70.49
C VAL A 333 -34.98 -3.26 -70.92
N ALA A 334 -34.78 -2.17 -70.18
CA ALA A 334 -34.04 -0.98 -70.65
C ALA A 334 -34.48 -0.52 -72.05
N ASP A 335 -35.78 -0.29 -72.20
CA ASP A 335 -36.42 0.24 -73.42
C ASP A 335 -36.35 -0.66 -74.68
N ARG A 336 -35.84 -1.88 -74.57
CA ARG A 336 -35.86 -2.90 -75.64
C ARG A 336 -36.78 -4.08 -75.34
N GLU A 337 -37.28 -4.74 -76.39
CA GLU A 337 -38.02 -6.01 -76.23
C GLU A 337 -37.08 -7.10 -75.69
N PRO A 338 -37.57 -7.98 -74.79
CA PRO A 338 -36.78 -9.11 -74.29
C PRO A 338 -36.57 -10.15 -75.41
N VAL A 339 -35.31 -10.43 -75.73
CA VAL A 339 -34.92 -11.34 -76.84
C VAL A 339 -34.10 -12.54 -76.36
N THR A 340 -33.45 -12.42 -75.21
CA THR A 340 -32.54 -13.44 -74.65
C THR A 340 -33.15 -14.14 -73.42
N ALA A 341 -32.72 -15.36 -73.12
CA ALA A 341 -33.16 -16.08 -71.91
C ALA A 341 -32.94 -15.26 -70.63
N PRO A 342 -31.79 -14.57 -70.42
CA PRO A 342 -31.61 -13.64 -69.30
C PRO A 342 -32.60 -12.47 -69.26
N ASP A 343 -33.03 -11.95 -70.42
CA ASP A 343 -34.04 -10.88 -70.44
C ASP A 343 -35.42 -11.42 -70.04
N VAL A 344 -35.79 -12.64 -70.45
CA VAL A 344 -37.08 -13.27 -70.11
C VAL A 344 -37.13 -13.68 -68.65
N LEU A 345 -36.07 -14.30 -68.12
CA LEU A 345 -35.93 -14.59 -66.68
C LEU A 345 -36.06 -13.31 -65.85
N ARG A 346 -35.50 -12.20 -66.34
CA ARG A 346 -35.64 -10.91 -65.67
C ARG A 346 -37.09 -10.44 -65.56
N VAL A 347 -37.89 -10.68 -66.60
CA VAL A 347 -39.32 -10.37 -66.56
C VAL A 347 -40.04 -11.29 -65.55
N LEU A 348 -39.71 -12.58 -65.54
CA LEU A 348 -40.30 -13.56 -64.63
C LEU A 348 -40.05 -13.19 -63.16
N ASP A 349 -38.81 -13.01 -62.70
CA ASP A 349 -38.63 -12.62 -61.30
C ASP A 349 -39.08 -11.16 -61.01
N HIS A 350 -39.40 -10.33 -62.01
CA HIS A 350 -40.06 -9.02 -61.77
C HIS A 350 -41.55 -9.20 -61.47
N LEU A 351 -42.22 -10.11 -62.19
CA LEU A 351 -43.59 -10.51 -61.90
C LEU A 351 -43.69 -11.22 -60.55
N GLU A 352 -42.78 -12.16 -60.27
CA GLU A 352 -42.72 -12.84 -58.97
C GLU A 352 -42.48 -11.85 -57.82
N LEU A 353 -41.56 -10.90 -57.97
CA LEU A 353 -41.32 -9.85 -56.99
C LEU A 353 -42.58 -9.00 -56.76
N THR A 354 -43.33 -8.66 -57.81
CA THR A 354 -44.56 -7.86 -57.70
C THR A 354 -45.65 -8.61 -56.92
N GLU A 355 -45.84 -9.90 -57.21
CA GLU A 355 -46.79 -10.75 -56.49
C GLU A 355 -46.40 -10.91 -55.00
N ARG A 356 -45.12 -11.19 -54.74
CA ARG A 356 -44.57 -11.29 -53.37
C ARG A 356 -44.71 -9.98 -52.62
N MET A 357 -44.44 -8.84 -53.26
CA MET A 357 -44.67 -7.52 -52.66
C MET A 357 -46.12 -7.34 -52.23
N GLY A 358 -47.09 -7.79 -53.03
CA GLY A 358 -48.50 -7.79 -52.65
C GLY A 358 -48.79 -8.63 -51.39
N ARG A 359 -48.23 -9.85 -51.32
CA ARG A 359 -48.34 -10.73 -50.14
C ARG A 359 -47.68 -10.14 -48.90
N ILE A 360 -46.49 -9.54 -49.06
CA ILE A 360 -45.76 -8.86 -47.98
C ILE A 360 -46.57 -7.69 -47.43
N VAL A 361 -47.11 -6.83 -48.30
CA VAL A 361 -47.94 -5.68 -47.88
C VAL A 361 -49.18 -6.14 -47.13
N ALA A 362 -49.86 -7.18 -47.61
CA ALA A 362 -51.02 -7.76 -46.93
C ALA A 362 -50.65 -8.32 -45.55
N GLY A 363 -49.57 -9.11 -45.45
CA GLY A 363 -49.08 -9.68 -44.19
C GLY A 363 -48.62 -8.61 -43.20
N CYS A 364 -47.90 -7.59 -43.65
CA CYS A 364 -47.51 -6.45 -42.82
C CYS A 364 -48.74 -5.71 -42.27
N THR A 365 -49.76 -5.48 -43.10
CA THR A 365 -50.99 -4.81 -42.70
C THR A 365 -51.77 -5.61 -41.65
N GLU A 366 -51.88 -6.93 -41.82
CA GLU A 366 -52.54 -7.82 -40.86
C GLU A 366 -51.87 -7.80 -39.47
N MET A 367 -50.54 -7.67 -39.44
CA MET A 367 -49.74 -7.69 -38.20
C MET A 367 -49.49 -6.30 -37.60
N GLY A 368 -49.93 -5.22 -38.25
CA GLY A 368 -49.61 -3.84 -37.82
C GLY A 368 -48.17 -3.41 -38.07
N VAL A 369 -47.44 -4.11 -38.95
CA VAL A 369 -46.06 -3.80 -39.35
C VAL A 369 -46.08 -2.73 -40.46
N PRO A 370 -45.16 -1.75 -40.46
CA PRO A 370 -45.05 -0.78 -41.55
C PRO A 370 -44.84 -1.49 -42.90
N ALA A 371 -45.79 -1.30 -43.83
CA ALA A 371 -45.70 -1.89 -45.16
C ALA A 371 -44.53 -1.25 -45.96
N PRO A 372 -43.71 -2.06 -46.65
CA PRO A 372 -42.61 -1.54 -47.47
C PRO A 372 -43.16 -0.68 -48.62
N ARG A 373 -42.54 0.47 -48.89
CA ARG A 373 -42.96 1.39 -49.96
C ARG A 373 -42.45 0.94 -51.33
N GLY A 374 -41.44 0.08 -51.33
CA GLY A 374 -40.88 -0.52 -52.53
C GLY A 374 -39.82 -1.57 -52.21
N PRO A 375 -39.19 -2.14 -53.25
CA PRO A 375 -38.20 -3.21 -53.11
C PRO A 375 -36.95 -2.80 -52.31
N GLY A 376 -36.63 -1.51 -52.25
CA GLY A 376 -35.48 -0.98 -51.50
C GLY A 376 -35.62 -1.10 -49.98
N ASP A 377 -36.85 -1.19 -49.45
CA ASP A 377 -37.11 -1.28 -48.00
C ASP A 377 -37.04 -2.74 -47.49
N LEU A 378 -37.00 -3.72 -48.39
CA LEU A 378 -37.12 -5.13 -48.05
C LEU A 378 -35.94 -5.66 -47.22
N SER A 379 -34.71 -5.22 -47.49
CA SER A 379 -33.55 -5.67 -46.71
C SER A 379 -33.63 -5.17 -45.26
N ALA A 380 -34.00 -3.90 -45.07
CA ALA A 380 -34.19 -3.32 -43.74
C ALA A 380 -35.35 -4.01 -43.01
N LEU A 381 -36.47 -4.26 -43.69
CA LEU A 381 -37.59 -5.00 -43.11
C LEU A 381 -37.21 -6.43 -42.73
N ALA A 382 -36.46 -7.14 -43.58
CA ALA A 382 -35.96 -8.49 -43.32
C ALA A 382 -35.11 -8.53 -42.03
N GLU A 383 -34.16 -7.59 -41.92
CA GLU A 383 -33.29 -7.47 -40.74
C GLU A 383 -34.10 -7.25 -39.46
N ARG A 384 -35.08 -6.33 -39.47
CA ARG A 384 -35.91 -6.05 -38.29
C ARG A 384 -36.84 -7.22 -37.93
N LEU A 385 -37.45 -7.89 -38.90
CA LEU A 385 -38.27 -9.09 -38.64
C LEU A 385 -37.44 -10.21 -38.02
N VAL A 386 -36.19 -10.41 -38.46
CA VAL A 386 -35.26 -11.39 -37.86
C VAL A 386 -34.94 -11.03 -36.40
N LEU A 387 -34.75 -9.75 -36.07
CA LEU A 387 -34.53 -9.32 -34.68
C LEU A 387 -35.74 -9.65 -33.80
N VAL A 388 -36.95 -9.34 -34.26
CA VAL A 388 -38.20 -9.66 -33.53
C VAL A 388 -38.39 -11.16 -33.37
N ALA A 389 -38.12 -11.95 -34.41
CA ALA A 389 -38.18 -13.42 -34.34
C ALA A 389 -37.20 -14.01 -33.32
N ASN A 390 -35.98 -13.46 -33.26
CA ASN A 390 -34.96 -13.87 -32.30
C ASN A 390 -35.37 -13.53 -30.87
N ALA A 391 -35.87 -12.32 -30.63
CA ALA A 391 -36.38 -11.91 -29.32
C ALA A 391 -37.55 -12.77 -28.86
N ALA A 392 -38.53 -13.04 -29.74
CA ALA A 392 -39.68 -13.88 -29.42
C ALA A 392 -39.26 -15.32 -29.06
N ARG A 393 -38.28 -15.90 -29.76
CA ARG A 393 -37.73 -17.22 -29.44
C ARG A 393 -37.01 -17.23 -28.09
N SER A 394 -36.18 -16.23 -27.80
CA SER A 394 -35.46 -16.15 -26.53
C SER A 394 -36.41 -15.95 -25.35
N VAL A 395 -37.43 -15.08 -25.47
CA VAL A 395 -38.45 -14.89 -24.43
C VAL A 395 -39.30 -16.16 -24.25
N GLY A 396 -39.65 -16.84 -25.35
CA GLY A 396 -40.35 -18.13 -25.30
C GLY A 396 -39.56 -19.22 -24.57
N ALA A 397 -38.24 -19.30 -24.83
CA ALA A 397 -37.35 -20.22 -24.13
C ALA A 397 -37.25 -19.91 -22.63
N LEU A 398 -37.08 -18.64 -22.26
CA LEU A 398 -37.07 -18.22 -20.86
C LEU A 398 -38.38 -18.58 -20.15
N ARG A 399 -39.52 -18.29 -20.78
CA ARG A 399 -40.84 -18.62 -20.23
C ARG A 399 -40.99 -20.11 -19.98
N HIS A 400 -40.48 -20.96 -20.87
CA HIS A 400 -40.47 -22.40 -20.67
C HIS A 400 -39.58 -22.79 -19.49
N ASP A 401 -38.32 -22.39 -19.50
CA ASP A 401 -37.34 -22.84 -18.52
C ASP A 401 -37.63 -22.35 -17.10
N VAL A 402 -38.14 -21.12 -16.95
CA VAL A 402 -38.52 -20.53 -15.66
C VAL A 402 -39.71 -21.25 -15.01
N LEU A 403 -40.67 -21.74 -15.81
CA LEU A 403 -41.79 -22.53 -15.30
C LEU A 403 -41.33 -23.89 -14.74
N PHE A 404 -40.24 -24.44 -15.26
CA PHE A 404 -39.73 -25.75 -14.82
C PHE A 404 -38.59 -25.66 -13.81
N LEU A 405 -38.18 -24.46 -13.36
CA LEU A 405 -37.12 -24.27 -12.36
C LEU A 405 -37.36 -25.10 -11.09
N ALA A 406 -38.62 -25.18 -10.64
CA ALA A 406 -39.08 -26.03 -9.55
C ALA A 406 -40.42 -26.70 -9.92
N THR A 407 -40.75 -27.82 -9.26
CA THR A 407 -42.00 -28.58 -9.49
C THR A 407 -43.25 -27.70 -9.36
N ASP A 408 -43.22 -26.70 -8.48
CA ASP A 408 -44.27 -25.69 -8.27
C ASP A 408 -43.67 -24.29 -8.39
N SER A 409 -43.03 -23.97 -9.53
CA SER A 409 -42.41 -22.65 -9.74
C SER A 409 -43.46 -21.54 -9.62
N PRO A 410 -43.31 -20.58 -8.69
CA PRO A 410 -44.22 -19.43 -8.57
C PRO A 410 -43.94 -18.36 -9.62
N LEU A 411 -42.88 -18.51 -10.42
CA LEU A 411 -42.48 -17.53 -11.42
C LEU A 411 -43.30 -17.69 -12.69
N SER A 412 -43.87 -16.58 -13.15
CA SER A 412 -44.56 -16.48 -14.43
C SER A 412 -43.91 -15.40 -15.28
N VAL A 413 -43.83 -15.65 -16.59
CA VAL A 413 -43.35 -14.67 -17.56
C VAL A 413 -44.49 -14.38 -18.54
N PRO A 414 -45.49 -13.56 -18.14
CA PRO A 414 -46.67 -13.31 -18.96
C PRO A 414 -46.38 -12.38 -20.14
N ASP A 415 -45.45 -11.44 -19.98
CA ASP A 415 -45.16 -10.40 -20.98
C ASP A 415 -43.65 -10.12 -21.11
N VAL A 416 -43.29 -9.24 -22.06
CA VAL A 416 -41.90 -8.84 -22.33
C VAL A 416 -41.27 -8.13 -21.13
N ASP A 417 -42.04 -7.38 -20.35
CA ASP A 417 -41.53 -6.61 -19.21
C ASP A 417 -41.18 -7.53 -18.04
N SER A 418 -42.01 -8.55 -17.76
CA SER A 418 -41.65 -9.64 -16.83
C SER A 418 -40.46 -10.43 -17.34
N ALA A 419 -40.34 -10.71 -18.65
CA ALA A 419 -39.19 -11.40 -19.20
C ALA A 419 -37.89 -10.63 -18.97
N ALA A 420 -37.91 -9.31 -19.16
CA ALA A 420 -36.78 -8.43 -18.89
C ALA A 420 -36.43 -8.39 -17.39
N ARG A 421 -37.43 -8.23 -16.51
CA ARG A 421 -37.24 -8.22 -15.05
C ARG A 421 -36.66 -9.54 -14.53
N VAL A 422 -37.23 -10.68 -14.93
CA VAL A 422 -36.78 -12.01 -14.53
C VAL A 422 -35.37 -12.28 -15.07
N SER A 423 -35.08 -11.92 -16.32
CA SER A 423 -33.72 -12.06 -16.87
C SER A 423 -32.71 -11.23 -16.08
N ALA A 424 -33.04 -9.97 -15.75
CA ALA A 424 -32.18 -9.12 -14.94
C ALA A 424 -31.94 -9.72 -13.55
N ALA A 425 -32.97 -10.28 -12.90
CA ALA A 425 -32.84 -10.93 -11.59
C ALA A 425 -31.99 -12.21 -11.64
N ILE A 426 -32.10 -13.01 -12.72
CA ILE A 426 -31.24 -14.20 -12.92
C ILE A 426 -29.78 -13.78 -13.09
N LEU A 427 -29.53 -12.74 -13.88
CA LEU A 427 -28.18 -12.22 -14.11
C LEU A 427 -27.59 -11.59 -12.84
N ASP A 428 -28.39 -10.83 -12.10
CA ASP A 428 -27.99 -10.27 -10.81
C ASP A 428 -27.63 -11.38 -9.82
N TYR A 429 -28.42 -12.45 -9.73
CA TYR A 429 -28.06 -13.61 -8.91
C TYR A 429 -26.77 -14.31 -9.40
N ALA A 430 -26.57 -14.43 -10.72
CA ALA A 430 -25.35 -15.04 -11.25
C ALA A 430 -24.08 -14.22 -10.96
N GLU A 431 -24.20 -12.89 -10.89
CA GLU A 431 -23.10 -11.97 -10.58
C GLU A 431 -22.88 -11.80 -9.07
N ASN A 432 -23.97 -11.69 -8.32
CA ASN A 432 -23.95 -11.22 -6.92
C ASN A 432 -24.41 -12.27 -5.90
N GLY A 433 -24.93 -13.43 -6.31
CA GLY A 433 -25.44 -14.49 -5.43
C GLY A 433 -26.71 -14.10 -4.64
N SER A 434 -27.12 -14.94 -3.68
CA SER A 434 -28.27 -14.63 -2.80
C SER A 434 -27.84 -14.11 -1.43
N ALA A 435 -28.67 -13.28 -0.81
CA ALA A 435 -28.47 -12.82 0.58
C ALA A 435 -28.41 -14.00 1.56
N ALA A 436 -29.28 -15.01 1.41
CA ALA A 436 -29.31 -16.20 2.27
C ALA A 436 -28.02 -17.04 2.18
N GLU A 437 -27.44 -17.20 0.98
CA GLU A 437 -26.13 -17.86 0.83
C GLU A 437 -25.02 -17.06 1.51
N ALA A 438 -25.04 -15.73 1.42
CA ALA A 438 -24.07 -14.86 2.08
C ALA A 438 -24.18 -14.92 3.61
N GLU A 439 -25.40 -14.86 4.16
CA GLU A 439 -25.65 -15.02 5.60
C GLU A 439 -25.16 -16.38 6.11
N HIS A 440 -25.46 -17.46 5.39
CA HIS A 440 -24.99 -18.79 5.74
C HIS A 440 -23.46 -18.88 5.70
N ARG A 441 -22.83 -18.30 4.67
CA ARG A 441 -21.38 -18.27 4.53
C ARG A 441 -20.72 -17.47 5.66
N LEU A 442 -21.26 -16.31 6.03
CA LEU A 442 -20.79 -15.51 7.16
C LEU A 442 -20.93 -16.27 8.49
N GLY A 443 -22.03 -17.01 8.68
CA GLY A 443 -22.21 -17.89 9.84
C GLY A 443 -21.14 -18.98 9.93
N LEU A 444 -20.85 -19.68 8.82
CA LEU A 444 -19.78 -20.67 8.76
C LEU A 444 -18.41 -20.07 9.06
N LEU A 445 -18.10 -18.87 8.54
CA LEU A 445 -16.86 -18.18 8.84
C LEU A 445 -16.76 -17.79 10.32
N ALA A 446 -17.86 -17.36 10.93
CA ALA A 446 -17.91 -17.03 12.35
C ALA A 446 -17.66 -18.27 13.23
N ASP A 447 -18.25 -19.42 12.88
CA ASP A 447 -18.07 -20.67 13.62
C ASP A 447 -16.63 -21.21 13.47
N GLN A 448 -16.11 -21.22 12.24
CA GLN A 448 -14.70 -21.58 11.99
C GLN A 448 -13.71 -20.68 12.72
N LEU A 449 -14.02 -19.39 12.86
CA LEU A 449 -13.19 -18.48 13.61
C LEU A 449 -13.28 -18.75 15.11
N ALA A 450 -14.49 -18.96 15.65
CA ALA A 450 -14.71 -19.25 17.06
C ALA A 450 -14.05 -20.56 17.51
N ASP A 451 -14.06 -21.60 16.67
CA ASP A 451 -13.47 -22.91 16.98
C ASP A 451 -11.93 -22.89 17.09
N ARG A 452 -11.27 -21.83 16.60
CA ARG A 452 -9.81 -21.73 16.62
C ARG A 452 -9.21 -21.28 17.94
N ALA A 453 -10.00 -20.63 18.81
CA ALA A 453 -9.52 -20.14 20.09
C ALA A 453 -10.21 -20.85 21.25
N ALA A 454 -9.45 -21.33 22.23
CA ALA A 454 -10.03 -21.85 23.46
C ALA A 454 -10.73 -20.72 24.24
N VAL A 455 -11.98 -20.96 24.66
CA VAL A 455 -12.86 -19.97 25.31
C VAL A 455 -12.22 -19.26 26.52
N THR A 456 -11.36 -19.97 27.26
CA THR A 456 -10.69 -19.46 28.47
C THR A 456 -9.51 -18.53 28.19
N VAL A 457 -8.99 -18.53 26.96
CA VAL A 457 -7.73 -17.85 26.56
C VAL A 457 -7.99 -16.84 25.43
N THR A 458 -9.26 -16.65 25.07
CA THR A 458 -9.66 -15.86 23.91
C THR A 458 -9.44 -14.36 24.12
N ALA A 459 -8.67 -13.74 23.22
CA ALA A 459 -8.47 -12.29 23.22
C ALA A 459 -9.79 -11.53 22.95
N PRO A 460 -10.02 -10.35 23.56
CA PRO A 460 -11.24 -9.58 23.35
C PRO A 460 -11.44 -9.16 21.89
N GLU A 461 -10.36 -8.92 21.15
CA GLU A 461 -10.38 -8.58 19.72
C GLU A 461 -10.86 -9.76 18.87
N HIS A 462 -10.48 -10.99 19.22
CA HIS A 462 -10.95 -12.20 18.53
C HIS A 462 -12.47 -12.36 18.68
N ARG A 463 -12.99 -12.17 19.89
CA ARG A 463 -14.42 -12.21 20.15
C ARG A 463 -15.18 -11.10 19.41
N ARG A 464 -14.61 -9.90 19.30
CA ARG A 464 -15.19 -8.81 18.49
C ARG A 464 -15.26 -9.19 17.02
N ALA A 465 -14.24 -9.86 16.47
CA ALA A 465 -14.26 -10.32 15.08
C ALA A 465 -15.37 -11.35 14.84
N VAL A 466 -15.55 -12.33 15.74
CA VAL A 466 -16.66 -13.31 15.66
C VAL A 466 -18.02 -12.63 15.78
N ASP A 467 -18.17 -11.69 16.71
CA ASP A 467 -19.41 -10.94 16.90
C ASP A 467 -19.75 -10.07 15.68
N ALA A 468 -18.74 -9.47 15.04
CA ALA A 468 -18.92 -8.65 13.83
C ALA A 468 -19.44 -9.50 12.65
N LEU A 469 -18.86 -10.69 12.44
CA LEU A 469 -19.35 -11.63 11.43
C LEU A 469 -20.81 -12.04 11.67
N ARG A 470 -21.18 -12.28 12.93
CA ARG A 470 -22.57 -12.64 13.31
C ARG A 470 -23.57 -11.50 13.17
N ARG A 471 -23.11 -10.25 13.24
CA ARG A 471 -23.94 -9.04 13.06
C ARG A 471 -23.94 -8.52 11.62
N TYR A 472 -23.22 -9.17 10.72
CA TYR A 472 -23.03 -8.73 9.33
C TYR A 472 -22.40 -7.32 9.24
N ASP A 473 -21.50 -7.01 10.16
CA ASP A 473 -20.85 -5.70 10.29
C ASP A 473 -19.40 -5.78 9.77
N ALA A 474 -19.20 -5.29 8.54
CA ALA A 474 -17.91 -5.35 7.87
C ALA A 474 -16.87 -4.40 8.50
N ASP A 475 -17.30 -3.21 8.92
CA ASP A 475 -16.42 -2.20 9.49
C ASP A 475 -15.92 -2.65 10.88
N ALA A 476 -16.83 -3.17 11.72
CA ALA A 476 -16.46 -3.73 13.02
C ALA A 476 -15.55 -4.97 12.88
N TYR A 477 -15.68 -5.74 11.80
CA TYR A 477 -14.79 -6.86 11.53
C TYR A 477 -13.37 -6.38 11.19
N GLU A 478 -13.24 -5.40 10.30
CA GLU A 478 -11.96 -4.81 9.92
C GLU A 478 -11.23 -4.19 11.12
N GLU A 479 -11.94 -3.40 11.93
CA GLU A 479 -11.39 -2.85 13.19
C GLU A 479 -10.90 -3.95 14.14
N ALA A 480 -11.63 -5.07 14.24
CA ALA A 480 -11.23 -6.19 15.08
C ALA A 480 -9.98 -6.92 14.53
N VAL A 481 -9.85 -7.06 13.22
CA VAL A 481 -8.67 -7.65 12.56
C VAL A 481 -7.43 -6.77 12.76
N ASP A 482 -7.57 -5.44 12.64
CA ASP A 482 -6.50 -4.49 12.89
C ASP A 482 -6.07 -4.50 14.36
N ALA A 483 -7.03 -4.56 15.28
CA ALA A 483 -6.76 -4.69 16.71
C ALA A 483 -6.06 -6.01 17.05
N LEU A 484 -6.44 -7.12 16.41
CA LEU A 484 -5.69 -8.39 16.49
C LEU A 484 -4.27 -8.25 15.94
N GLY A 485 -4.08 -7.53 14.85
CA GLY A 485 -2.77 -7.21 14.29
C GLY A 485 -1.89 -6.44 15.29
N ALA A 486 -2.45 -5.45 15.98
CA ALA A 486 -1.77 -4.73 17.06
C ALA A 486 -1.43 -5.65 18.23
N ALA A 487 -2.38 -6.45 18.72
CA ALA A 487 -2.16 -7.40 19.81
C ALA A 487 -1.05 -8.42 19.51
N ARG A 488 -0.94 -8.90 18.26
CA ARG A 488 0.17 -9.78 17.85
C ARG A 488 1.52 -9.08 17.89
N ARG A 489 1.59 -7.79 17.55
CA ARG A 489 2.83 -7.00 17.67
C ARG A 489 3.21 -6.83 19.14
N GLU A 490 2.25 -6.48 19.99
CA GLU A 490 2.46 -6.41 21.45
C GLU A 490 3.00 -7.73 22.03
N LEU A 491 2.42 -8.87 21.64
CA LEU A 491 2.89 -10.19 22.08
C LEU A 491 4.34 -10.46 21.63
N ARG A 492 4.68 -10.17 20.37
CA ARG A 492 6.05 -10.34 19.85
C ARG A 492 7.05 -9.46 20.60
N ASP A 493 6.68 -8.22 20.83
CA ASP A 493 7.48 -7.26 21.58
C ASP A 493 7.72 -7.74 23.01
N GLU A 494 6.70 -8.30 23.66
CA GLU A 494 6.79 -8.85 25.02
C GLU A 494 7.66 -10.11 25.11
N VAL A 495 7.54 -11.03 24.13
CA VAL A 495 8.42 -12.21 24.02
C VAL A 495 9.87 -11.78 23.78
N ARG A 496 10.08 -10.78 22.92
CA ARG A 496 11.42 -10.24 22.63
C ARG A 496 12.01 -9.55 23.85
N ARG A 497 11.23 -8.73 24.57
CA ARG A 497 11.60 -8.08 25.83
C ARG A 497 12.06 -9.12 26.85
N THR A 498 11.24 -10.14 27.10
CA THR A 498 11.53 -11.22 28.05
C THR A 498 12.82 -11.97 27.67
N THR A 499 13.02 -12.22 26.37
CA THR A 499 14.23 -12.88 25.87
C THR A 499 15.49 -12.05 26.09
N LEU A 500 15.46 -10.76 25.75
CA LEU A 500 16.60 -9.85 25.91
C LEU A 500 16.91 -9.60 27.38
N LEU A 501 15.90 -9.41 28.21
CA LEU A 501 16.03 -9.28 29.65
C LEU A 501 16.64 -10.53 30.30
N ARG A 502 16.24 -11.73 29.86
CA ARG A 502 16.85 -12.99 30.31
C ARG A 502 18.33 -13.08 29.95
N ARG A 503 18.72 -12.62 28.75
CA ARG A 503 20.14 -12.53 28.36
C ARG A 503 20.90 -11.52 29.21
N LEU A 504 20.28 -10.38 29.53
CA LEU A 504 20.88 -9.38 30.42
C LEU A 504 21.07 -9.97 31.82
N ARG A 505 20.09 -10.71 32.33
CA ARG A 505 20.18 -11.36 33.63
C ARG A 505 21.32 -12.39 33.72
N ALA A 506 21.69 -13.02 32.60
CA ALA A 506 22.81 -13.96 32.55
C ALA A 506 24.18 -13.28 32.64
N THR A 507 24.30 -12.02 32.21
CA THR A 507 25.57 -11.28 32.15
C THR A 507 25.71 -10.25 33.27
N ALA A 508 24.61 -9.58 33.64
CA ALA A 508 24.53 -8.54 34.66
C ALA A 508 23.23 -8.70 35.49
N PRO A 509 23.18 -9.66 36.45
CA PRO A 509 21.96 -10.01 37.18
C PRO A 509 21.40 -8.84 38.00
N ALA A 510 22.27 -8.06 38.66
CA ALA A 510 21.84 -6.89 39.45
C ALA A 510 21.19 -5.81 38.58
N LEU A 511 21.77 -5.54 37.40
CA LEU A 511 21.23 -4.56 36.44
C LEU A 511 19.87 -5.00 35.91
N ALA A 512 19.72 -6.29 35.56
CA ALA A 512 18.44 -6.84 35.12
C ALA A 512 17.36 -6.71 36.20
N ALA A 513 17.69 -7.02 37.46
CA ALA A 513 16.76 -6.87 38.58
C ALA A 513 16.34 -5.40 38.80
N ALA A 514 17.29 -4.46 38.73
CA ALA A 514 17.00 -3.03 38.86
C ALA A 514 16.11 -2.51 37.72
N TRP A 515 16.32 -2.97 36.48
CA TRP A 515 15.48 -2.59 35.34
C TRP A 515 14.08 -3.21 35.42
N ASP A 516 13.94 -4.43 35.93
CA ASP A 516 12.63 -5.04 36.19
C ASP A 516 11.84 -4.27 37.24
N GLU A 517 12.47 -3.92 38.36
CA GLU A 517 11.85 -3.15 39.43
C GLU A 517 11.38 -1.76 38.94
N LEU A 518 12.16 -1.11 38.06
CA LEU A 518 11.77 0.15 37.42
C LEU A 518 10.61 -0.03 36.45
N HIS A 519 10.61 -1.12 35.71
CA HIS A 519 9.52 -1.44 34.80
C HIS A 519 8.22 -1.73 35.56
N GLU A 520 8.27 -2.40 36.70
CA GLU A 520 7.10 -2.59 37.57
C GLU A 520 6.55 -1.28 38.15
N ARG A 521 7.42 -0.28 38.34
CA ARG A 521 7.07 1.06 38.82
C ARG A 521 6.72 2.06 37.70
N ASP A 522 6.64 1.62 36.44
CA ASP A 522 6.46 2.47 35.26
C ASP A 522 7.43 3.68 35.22
N SER A 523 8.67 3.48 35.70
CA SER A 523 9.72 4.50 35.73
C SER A 523 10.54 4.47 34.43
N GLY A 524 10.38 5.50 33.59
CA GLY A 524 10.80 5.48 32.17
C GLY A 524 12.30 5.56 31.83
N SER A 525 13.22 5.42 32.80
CA SER A 525 14.65 5.64 32.58
C SER A 525 15.53 4.42 32.91
N TYR A 526 16.02 3.75 31.86
CA TYR A 526 16.85 2.54 31.96
C TYR A 526 18.35 2.86 31.70
N GLY A 527 18.95 3.64 32.60
CA GLY A 527 20.38 3.96 32.56
C GLY A 527 21.26 2.91 33.26
N LEU A 528 22.56 2.99 33.04
CA LEU A 528 23.58 2.18 33.72
C LEU A 528 24.88 2.97 33.89
N ALA A 529 25.65 2.64 34.93
CA ALA A 529 27.02 3.14 35.13
C ALA A 529 28.01 1.98 35.09
N CYS A 530 29.00 2.06 34.22
CA CYS A 530 30.10 1.11 34.11
C CYS A 530 31.36 1.72 34.73
N PHE A 531 31.98 1.04 35.70
CA PHE A 531 33.21 1.50 36.35
C PHE A 531 34.37 0.65 35.88
N THR A 532 35.34 1.26 35.21
CA THR A 532 36.49 0.54 34.64
C THR A 532 37.71 1.44 34.56
N ARG A 533 38.90 0.90 34.79
CA ARG A 533 40.14 1.67 34.71
C ARG A 533 40.44 2.17 33.30
N SER A 534 41.16 3.28 33.22
CA SER A 534 41.44 3.96 31.95
C SER A 534 42.31 3.11 31.01
N ASP A 535 43.25 2.35 31.56
CA ASP A 535 44.10 1.41 30.82
C ASP A 535 43.30 0.20 30.29
N VAL A 536 42.40 -0.36 31.10
CA VAL A 536 41.51 -1.46 30.71
C VAL A 536 40.54 -1.02 29.61
N LEU A 537 39.96 0.17 29.75
CA LEU A 537 39.03 0.73 28.76
C LEU A 537 39.71 1.05 27.44
N LEU A 538 40.93 1.61 27.46
CA LEU A 538 41.72 1.82 26.25
C LEU A 538 42.18 0.50 25.61
N GLY A 539 42.60 -0.49 26.40
CA GLY A 539 43.07 -1.77 25.87
C GLY A 539 41.95 -2.64 25.27
N THR A 540 40.73 -2.52 25.78
CA THR A 540 39.56 -3.24 25.25
C THR A 540 38.93 -2.49 24.09
N LEU A 541 38.78 -1.17 24.23
CA LEU A 541 38.11 -0.22 23.36
C LEU A 541 36.80 -0.77 22.77
N PRO A 542 35.69 -0.70 23.52
CA PRO A 542 34.40 -1.19 23.05
C PRO A 542 33.97 -0.48 21.77
N ALA A 543 33.04 -1.09 21.02
CA ALA A 543 32.54 -0.55 19.76
C ALA A 543 32.10 0.92 19.90
N PRO A 544 32.25 1.76 18.87
CA PRO A 544 31.84 3.16 18.95
C PRO A 544 30.37 3.30 19.38
N ASP A 545 30.08 4.36 20.14
CA ASP A 545 28.78 4.64 20.77
C ASP A 545 28.32 3.65 21.85
N SER A 546 29.17 2.69 22.28
CA SER A 546 28.83 1.73 23.34
C SER A 546 28.33 2.39 24.63
N ALA A 547 28.79 3.60 24.91
CA ALA A 547 28.31 4.46 25.98
C ALA A 547 27.80 5.81 25.45
N ASP A 548 26.96 6.48 26.24
CA ASP A 548 26.45 7.82 25.90
C ASP A 548 27.37 8.93 26.42
N VAL A 549 28.08 8.66 27.52
CA VAL A 549 29.00 9.58 28.20
C VAL A 549 30.17 8.78 28.78
N VAL A 550 31.40 9.26 28.61
CA VAL A 550 32.57 8.82 29.37
C VAL A 550 32.93 9.90 30.39
N VAL A 551 33.05 9.53 31.66
CA VAL A 551 33.49 10.39 32.77
C VAL A 551 34.91 9.98 33.14
N VAL A 552 35.86 10.89 33.01
CA VAL A 552 37.28 10.67 33.28
C VAL A 552 37.67 11.39 34.56
N VAL A 553 37.96 10.64 35.62
CA VAL A 553 38.41 11.13 36.93
C VAL A 553 39.93 11.35 36.92
N GLY A 554 40.41 12.41 37.57
CA GLY A 554 41.84 12.76 37.61
C GLY A 554 42.35 13.41 36.32
N ALA A 555 41.49 14.10 35.58
CA ALA A 555 41.79 14.62 34.24
C ALA A 555 42.98 15.60 34.17
N ALA A 556 43.35 16.22 35.30
CA ALA A 556 44.50 17.12 35.39
C ALA A 556 45.84 16.37 35.33
N GLN A 557 45.87 15.12 35.80
CA GLN A 557 47.08 14.29 35.88
C GLN A 557 47.24 13.37 34.65
N LEU A 558 46.14 13.12 33.93
CA LEU A 558 46.12 12.25 32.75
C LEU A 558 46.70 12.91 31.50
N GLY A 559 47.48 12.12 30.74
CA GLY A 559 48.06 12.53 29.47
C GLY A 559 47.06 12.70 28.33
N VAL A 560 47.52 13.30 27.22
CA VAL A 560 46.71 13.60 26.03
C VAL A 560 46.14 12.34 25.38
N GLU A 561 46.83 11.19 25.48
CA GLU A 561 46.41 9.91 24.93
C GLU A 561 45.06 9.44 25.47
N ARG A 562 44.68 9.87 26.68
CA ARG A 562 43.38 9.53 27.28
C ARG A 562 42.20 10.16 26.53
N LEU A 563 42.44 11.13 25.63
CA LEU A 563 41.41 11.64 24.71
C LEU A 563 40.95 10.59 23.69
N LEU A 564 41.70 9.52 23.45
CA LEU A 564 41.25 8.38 22.64
C LEU A 564 39.99 7.72 23.21
N LEU A 565 39.72 7.89 24.51
CA LEU A 565 38.48 7.44 25.16
C LEU A 565 37.22 8.11 24.59
N THR A 566 37.33 9.25 23.91
CA THR A 566 36.22 9.84 23.14
C THR A 566 35.75 8.95 21.98
N ALA A 567 36.50 7.91 21.60
CA ALA A 567 36.03 6.91 20.66
C ALA A 567 34.87 6.06 21.21
N VAL A 568 34.78 5.91 22.54
CA VAL A 568 33.81 5.05 23.23
C VAL A 568 32.43 5.70 23.34
N ALA A 569 32.37 7.03 23.45
CA ALA A 569 31.13 7.78 23.62
C ALA A 569 31.14 9.13 22.87
N PRO A 570 29.98 9.61 22.42
CA PRO A 570 29.86 10.91 21.75
C PRO A 570 30.05 12.12 22.67
N ARG A 571 30.19 11.89 23.99
CA ARG A 571 30.35 12.92 25.01
C ARG A 571 31.38 12.51 26.06
N MET A 572 32.14 13.48 26.54
CA MET A 572 33.15 13.31 27.58
C MET A 572 32.96 14.34 28.69
N ILE A 573 33.10 13.88 29.93
CA ILE A 573 33.18 14.71 31.13
C ILE A 573 34.57 14.47 31.74
N ALA A 574 35.38 15.51 31.85
CA ALA A 574 36.65 15.47 32.56
C ALA A 574 36.46 16.01 33.97
N VAL A 575 36.91 15.28 34.99
CA VAL A 575 36.79 15.69 36.40
C VAL A 575 38.16 16.10 36.91
N VAL A 576 38.23 17.26 37.54
CA VAL A 576 39.40 17.79 38.24
C VAL A 576 39.06 17.81 39.72
N ALA A 577 39.85 17.12 40.53
CA ALA A 577 39.63 17.07 41.97
C ALA A 577 40.06 18.41 42.63
N PRO A 578 39.56 18.72 43.84
CA PRO A 578 40.03 19.87 44.59
C PRO A 578 41.56 19.81 44.78
N ASP A 579 42.23 20.95 44.64
CA ASP A 579 43.68 21.11 44.79
C ASP A 579 44.57 20.44 43.71
N GLU A 580 44.00 19.83 42.67
CA GLU A 580 44.78 19.34 41.52
C GLU A 580 45.21 20.49 40.60
N GLN A 581 46.51 20.56 40.31
CA GLN A 581 47.06 21.49 39.31
C GLN A 581 47.71 20.72 38.17
N PRO A 582 47.55 21.17 36.91
CA PRO A 582 48.18 20.51 35.77
C PRO A 582 49.71 20.63 35.87
N GLU A 583 50.39 19.48 35.96
CA GLU A 583 51.85 19.42 36.04
C GLU A 583 52.49 19.56 34.65
N GLY A 584 52.94 20.78 34.29
CA GLY A 584 54.03 21.10 33.33
C GLY A 584 54.01 20.56 31.88
N SER A 585 53.19 19.56 31.57
CA SER A 585 53.05 18.83 30.32
C SER A 585 51.61 18.99 29.81
N PRO A 586 51.34 18.84 28.50
CA PRO A 586 49.98 18.90 28.01
C PRO A 586 49.18 17.74 28.62
N SER A 587 48.25 18.05 29.51
CA SER A 587 47.29 17.09 30.08
C SER A 587 46.00 17.04 29.27
N LEU A 588 45.17 16.01 29.49
CA LEU A 588 43.83 15.91 28.93
C LEU A 588 43.02 17.19 29.20
N LEU A 589 43.10 17.73 30.42
CA LEU A 589 42.46 18.99 30.79
C LEU A 589 42.92 20.17 29.91
N SER A 590 44.21 20.31 29.65
CA SER A 590 44.76 21.42 28.84
C SER A 590 44.21 21.44 27.41
N VAL A 591 43.99 20.25 26.83
CA VAL A 591 43.43 20.11 25.48
C VAL A 591 41.93 20.38 25.47
N LEU A 592 41.19 19.93 26.49
CA LEU A 592 39.75 20.23 26.62
C LEU A 592 39.48 21.72 26.83
N GLN A 593 40.34 22.41 27.59
CA GLN A 593 40.28 23.86 27.73
C GLN A 593 40.52 24.56 26.39
N ARG A 594 41.49 24.08 25.58
CA ARG A 594 41.71 24.57 24.19
C ARG A 594 40.52 24.26 23.27
N ALA A 595 39.78 23.18 23.52
CA ALA A 595 38.57 22.80 22.79
C ALA A 595 37.30 23.54 23.27
N ALA A 596 37.43 24.55 24.13
CA ALA A 596 36.30 25.35 24.64
C ALA A 596 35.26 24.53 25.43
N ALA A 597 35.69 23.47 26.12
CA ALA A 597 34.79 22.66 26.95
C ALA A 597 34.04 23.53 27.97
N LEU A 598 32.77 23.20 28.21
CA LEU A 598 31.93 23.88 29.20
C LEU A 598 32.41 23.48 30.61
N VAL A 599 32.69 24.45 31.48
CA VAL A 599 33.26 24.22 32.82
C VAL A 599 32.18 24.39 33.87
N ILE A 600 31.89 23.35 34.65
CA ILE A 600 30.95 23.37 35.79
C ILE A 600 31.79 23.25 37.05
N ARG A 601 31.65 24.18 38.00
CA ARG A 601 32.38 24.13 39.26
C ARG A 601 31.63 23.30 40.30
N GLY A 602 32.39 22.49 41.05
CA GLY A 602 31.95 21.75 42.23
C GLY A 602 31.62 22.67 43.40
N ARG A 603 30.93 22.14 44.41
CA ARG A 603 30.65 22.88 45.65
C ARG A 603 31.86 22.75 46.55
N THR A 604 32.62 23.83 46.67
CA THR A 604 33.62 23.94 47.72
C THR A 604 32.94 23.86 49.08
N THR A 605 33.28 22.84 49.88
CA THR A 605 32.91 22.84 51.31
C THR A 605 33.73 23.94 51.98
N ASP A 606 33.03 25.05 52.21
CA ASP A 606 33.51 26.27 52.85
C ASP A 606 34.40 25.95 54.07
N SER A 607 35.71 26.01 53.82
CA SER A 607 36.76 25.87 54.83
C SER A 607 37.56 27.16 54.88
N GLY A 608 36.86 28.29 55.08
CA GLY A 608 37.42 29.56 55.56
C GLY A 608 38.26 30.38 54.55
N PRO A 609 38.25 31.72 54.65
CA PRO A 609 38.96 32.57 53.72
C PRO A 609 40.45 32.61 54.08
N THR A 610 41.30 31.96 53.29
CA THR A 610 42.72 32.34 53.23
C THR A 610 42.93 33.15 51.96
N ALA A 611 42.98 34.47 52.14
CA ALA A 611 43.30 35.43 51.10
C ALA A 611 44.66 35.10 50.48
N ARG A 612 44.67 34.66 49.21
CA ARG A 612 45.89 34.49 48.42
C ARG A 612 46.20 35.82 47.72
N VAL A 613 47.14 36.58 48.28
CA VAL A 613 47.66 37.81 47.69
C VAL A 613 48.48 37.46 46.44
N VAL A 614 48.01 37.87 45.27
CA VAL A 614 48.79 37.83 44.02
C VAL A 614 49.55 39.17 43.90
N GLN A 615 50.87 39.13 44.01
CA GLN A 615 51.71 40.28 43.65
C GLN A 615 51.83 40.37 42.13
N PHE A 616 51.30 41.45 41.54
CA PHE A 616 51.50 41.79 40.13
C PHE A 616 52.82 42.55 39.95
N ASN A 617 53.68 42.04 39.07
CA ASN A 617 54.93 42.66 38.65
C ASN A 617 54.64 43.79 37.60
N PRO A 618 55.00 45.06 37.84
CA PRO A 618 54.60 46.17 36.98
C PRO A 618 55.69 46.49 35.95
N ALA A 619 55.75 45.72 34.85
CA ALA A 619 56.62 46.06 33.72
C ALA A 619 56.06 45.55 32.38
N ALA A 620 54.87 46.00 31.98
CA ALA A 620 54.35 45.78 30.63
C ALA A 620 53.32 46.84 30.17
N ARG A 621 53.41 48.09 30.66
CA ARG A 621 52.60 49.21 30.15
C ARG A 621 53.52 50.35 29.67
N ALA A 622 54.18 50.14 28.55
CA ALA A 622 54.81 51.22 27.79
C ALA A 622 55.03 50.79 26.33
N ALA A 623 53.94 50.71 25.54
CA ALA A 623 53.99 50.90 24.09
C ALA A 623 52.56 50.99 23.53
N GLY A 624 52.24 52.12 22.88
CA GLY A 624 51.21 52.16 21.84
C GLY A 624 49.87 52.79 22.19
N ALA A 625 49.83 54.11 22.43
CA ALA A 625 48.62 54.90 22.20
C ALA A 625 49.00 56.24 21.54
N VAL A 626 48.93 56.30 20.21
CA VAL A 626 48.96 57.55 19.44
C VAL A 626 47.65 57.68 18.67
N SER A 627 46.87 58.66 19.12
CA SER A 627 45.95 59.56 18.42
C SER A 627 45.05 59.05 17.28
N ALA A 628 43.73 59.20 17.47
CA ALA A 628 42.79 59.49 16.40
C ALA A 628 41.96 60.73 16.78
N VAL A 629 42.20 61.82 16.05
CA VAL A 629 41.43 63.06 16.03
C VAL A 629 40.19 62.85 15.16
N GLY A 630 39.03 63.30 15.62
CA GLY A 630 37.79 63.40 14.83
C GLY A 630 36.96 64.63 15.20
N GLN A 631 37.18 65.74 14.50
CA GLN A 631 36.15 66.75 14.16
C GLN A 631 35.49 66.26 12.84
N ALA A 632 34.24 66.48 12.44
CA ALA A 632 33.09 67.31 12.80
C ALA A 632 31.84 66.60 12.18
N GLY A 633 30.57 66.93 12.43
CA GLY A 633 29.93 67.98 13.23
C GLY A 633 28.40 67.87 13.11
N ALA A 634 27.73 68.65 13.96
CA ALA A 634 26.40 69.27 13.88
C ALA A 634 25.96 69.61 15.30
#